data_AF-A0A259S2T9-F1
#
_entry.id   AF-A0A259S2T9-F1
#
_cell.length_a   1.000
_cell.length_b   1.000
_cell.length_c   1.000
_cell.angle_alpha   90.00
_cell.angle_beta   90.00
_cell.angle_gamma   90.00
#
_symmetry.space_group_name_H-M   'P 1'
#
loop_
_entity.id
_entity.type
_entity.pdbx_description
1 polymer ?
#
loop_
_entity_poly.entity_id
_entity_poly.type
_entity_poly.pdbx_seq_one_letter_code
_entity_poly.pdbx_strand_id
1 'polypeptide(L)'
;MEIIIVENGSTDETWAIAERYAALSDGNLSIRALQSEKGVSKAKNVGLAAMSVHSDWVIFCDADTQLAPKALRQFNRWINQHGSESLAVGTTRVRPLSVNRVYVRLWFRAYDLIHRLTRSSYSIQLARSPIARGIGFRPELSFAEDLTFISECRRYGRFFYIPSDQVATSTRRFEAQGYLKQSLKWLFEALMPMRMKLKRGYDVIR
;
A
#
# COMPACT_ATOMS: atom_id res chain seq x y z
N MET A 1 7.01 17.45 3.28
CA MET A 1 6.42 16.09 3.27
C MET A 1 5.24 16.10 4.21
N GLU A 2 4.16 15.41 3.86
CA GLU A 2 3.02 15.23 4.75
C GLU A 2 2.79 13.74 5.02
N ILE A 3 2.30 13.42 6.22
CA ILE A 3 1.89 12.09 6.64
C ILE A 3 0.42 12.18 7.05
N ILE A 4 -0.41 11.33 6.45
CA ILE A 4 -1.83 11.23 6.80
C ILE A 4 -2.08 9.82 7.31
N ILE A 5 -2.38 9.71 8.60
CA ILE A 5 -2.76 8.47 9.26
C ILE A 5 -4.28 8.40 9.22
N VAL A 6 -4.83 7.39 8.55
CA VAL A 6 -6.28 7.18 8.50
C VAL A 6 -6.64 5.93 9.27
N GLU A 7 -7.33 6.14 10.39
CA GLU A 7 -7.88 5.09 11.24
C GLU A 7 -9.15 4.51 10.57
N ASN A 8 -9.27 3.19 10.61
CA ASN A 8 -10.23 2.40 9.83
C ASN A 8 -11.17 1.57 10.73
N GLY A 9 -11.63 2.15 11.84
CA GLY A 9 -12.56 1.50 12.77
C GLY A 9 -11.93 0.43 13.66
N SER A 10 -10.71 0.69 14.14
CA SER A 10 -10.00 -0.14 15.10
C SER A 10 -10.70 -0.10 16.47
N THR A 11 -10.56 -1.19 17.22
CA THR A 11 -11.19 -1.34 18.55
C THR A 11 -10.15 -1.34 19.68
N ASP A 12 -8.89 -1.08 19.36
CA ASP A 12 -7.75 -1.05 20.26
C ASP A 12 -7.21 0.40 20.34
N GLU A 13 -6.01 0.58 20.90
CA GLU A 13 -5.40 1.90 21.10
C GLU A 13 -4.89 2.57 19.81
N THR A 14 -5.15 2.00 18.63
CA THR A 14 -4.62 2.52 17.35
C THR A 14 -4.97 3.99 17.12
N TRP A 15 -6.20 4.43 17.43
CA TRP A 15 -6.61 5.82 17.30
C TRP A 15 -5.81 6.75 18.23
N ALA A 16 -5.74 6.40 19.51
CA ALA A 16 -5.01 7.20 20.50
C ALA A 16 -3.52 7.31 20.16
N ILE A 17 -2.92 6.26 19.59
CA ILE A 17 -1.54 6.30 19.10
C ILE A 17 -1.42 7.24 17.88
N ALA A 18 -2.34 7.17 16.93
CA ALA A 18 -2.34 8.05 15.75
C ALA A 18 -2.43 9.54 16.15
N GLU A 19 -3.29 9.88 17.12
CA GLU A 19 -3.40 11.24 17.66
C GLU A 19 -2.11 11.73 18.30
N ARG A 20 -1.43 10.87 19.08
CA ARG A 20 -0.12 11.21 19.69
C ARG A 20 0.93 11.53 18.62
N TYR A 21 0.95 10.79 17.51
CA TYR A 21 1.87 11.09 16.41
C TYR A 21 1.48 12.36 15.65
N ALA A 22 0.18 12.65 15.49
CA ALA A 22 -0.26 13.90 14.89
C ALA A 22 0.17 15.12 15.72
N ALA A 23 0.22 14.99 17.05
CA ALA A 23 0.72 16.04 17.95
C ALA A 23 2.23 16.33 17.80
N LEU A 24 2.99 15.46 17.12
CA LEU A 24 4.40 15.70 16.77
C LEU A 24 4.57 16.53 15.49
N SER A 25 3.46 16.94 14.85
CA SER A 25 3.51 17.80 13.66
C SER A 25 4.19 19.13 13.99
N ASP A 26 5.13 19.55 13.15
CA ASP A 26 5.86 20.82 13.29
C ASP A 26 6.04 21.51 11.92
N GLY A 27 6.79 22.61 11.89
CA GLY A 27 7.04 23.37 10.65
C GLY A 27 7.80 22.59 9.56
N ASN A 28 8.48 21.50 9.91
CA ASN A 28 9.25 20.66 8.98
C ASN A 28 8.49 19.40 8.54
N LEU A 29 7.55 18.92 9.37
CA LEU A 29 6.79 17.69 9.12
C LEU A 29 5.31 17.88 9.48
N SER A 30 4.44 17.81 8.46
CA SER A 30 3.00 17.79 8.67
C SER A 30 2.51 16.37 8.94
N ILE A 31 1.91 16.13 10.11
CA ILE A 31 1.27 14.85 10.46
C ILE A 31 -0.18 15.11 10.80
N ARG A 32 -1.10 14.37 10.17
CA ARG A 32 -2.53 14.44 10.45
C ARG A 32 -3.08 13.05 10.73
N ALA A 33 -3.93 12.94 11.76
CA ALA A 33 -4.70 11.74 12.05
C ALA A 33 -6.17 12.00 11.68
N LEU A 34 -6.78 11.08 10.93
CA LEU A 34 -8.16 11.13 10.47
C LEU A 34 -8.85 9.81 10.78
N GLN A 35 -10.17 9.83 10.92
CA GLN A 35 -10.98 8.62 11.00
C GLN A 35 -11.75 8.42 9.70
N SER A 36 -12.08 7.17 9.41
CA SER A 36 -12.90 6.78 8.28
C SER A 36 -13.93 5.74 8.70
N GLU A 37 -15.03 5.64 7.94
CA GLU A 37 -15.88 4.47 8.03
C GLU A 37 -15.09 3.21 7.72
N LYS A 38 -15.43 2.10 8.41
CA LYS A 38 -14.76 0.81 8.24
C LYS A 38 -14.78 0.36 6.77
N GLY A 39 -13.58 0.15 6.22
CA GLY A 39 -13.30 -0.32 4.87
C GLY A 39 -11.97 0.25 4.35
N VAL A 40 -11.05 -0.61 3.92
CA VAL A 40 -9.71 -0.20 3.44
C VAL A 40 -9.78 0.83 2.31
N SER A 41 -10.71 0.65 1.36
CA SER A 41 -10.94 1.59 0.26
C SER A 41 -11.46 2.95 0.75
N LYS A 42 -12.35 2.95 1.75
CA LYS A 42 -12.88 4.19 2.35
C LYS A 42 -11.77 4.96 3.07
N ALA A 43 -10.96 4.25 3.85
CA ALA A 43 -9.81 4.84 4.53
C ALA A 43 -8.81 5.47 3.54
N LYS A 44 -8.43 4.74 2.48
CA LYS A 44 -7.54 5.27 1.43
C LYS A 44 -8.14 6.51 0.73
N ASN A 45 -9.45 6.53 0.50
CA ASN A 45 -10.14 7.68 -0.09
C ASN A 45 -10.17 8.91 0.83
N VAL A 46 -10.39 8.73 2.13
CA VAL A 46 -10.30 9.82 3.12
C VAL A 46 -8.90 10.44 3.10
N GLY A 47 -7.85 9.60 3.06
CA GLY A 47 -6.48 10.07 2.92
C GLY A 47 -6.22 10.84 1.63
N LEU A 48 -6.69 10.31 0.49
CA LEU A 48 -6.59 10.96 -0.82
C LEU A 48 -7.28 12.33 -0.88
N ALA A 49 -8.47 12.43 -0.27
CA ALA A 49 -9.23 13.67 -0.22
C ALA A 49 -8.55 14.73 0.67
N ALA A 50 -7.86 14.30 1.73
CA ALA A 50 -7.17 15.19 2.66
C ALA A 50 -5.80 15.66 2.15
N MET A 51 -5.14 14.93 1.24
CA MET A 51 -3.82 15.24 0.69
C MET A 51 -3.73 16.63 0.06
N SER A 52 -2.61 17.32 0.28
CA SER A 52 -2.32 18.62 -0.32
C SER A 52 -2.42 18.60 -1.85
N VAL A 53 -2.96 19.67 -2.42
CA VAL A 53 -3.01 19.87 -3.88
C VAL A 53 -1.63 20.01 -4.51
N HIS A 54 -0.62 20.38 -3.70
CA HIS A 54 0.76 20.57 -4.14
C HIS A 54 1.61 19.29 -4.07
N SER A 55 1.07 18.19 -3.55
CA SER A 55 1.79 16.91 -3.48
C SER A 55 1.87 16.27 -4.87
N ASP A 56 3.06 16.03 -5.41
CA ASP A 56 3.25 15.42 -6.74
C ASP A 56 2.93 13.91 -6.76
N TRP A 57 3.24 13.24 -5.66
CA TRP A 57 3.10 11.79 -5.48
C TRP A 57 2.43 11.47 -4.15
N VAL A 58 1.60 10.44 -4.16
CA VAL A 58 1.01 9.81 -2.97
C VAL A 58 1.60 8.42 -2.78
N ILE A 59 1.89 8.08 -1.52
CA ILE A 59 2.35 6.76 -1.13
C ILE A 59 1.31 6.16 -0.18
N PHE A 60 0.63 5.11 -0.61
CA PHE A 60 -0.18 4.28 0.27
C PHE A 60 0.72 3.27 0.94
N CYS A 61 0.68 3.20 2.26
CA CYS A 61 1.49 2.29 3.05
C CYS A 61 0.59 1.61 4.08
N ASP A 62 0.61 0.27 4.10
CA ASP A 62 -0.11 -0.48 5.12
C ASP A 62 0.51 -0.25 6.50
N ALA A 63 -0.30 -0.35 7.56
CA ALA A 63 0.10 -0.06 8.94
C ALA A 63 1.20 -0.99 9.48
N ASP A 64 1.39 -2.17 8.88
CA ASP A 64 2.42 -3.15 9.23
C ASP A 64 3.64 -3.11 8.28
N THR A 65 3.79 -2.03 7.52
CA THR A 65 4.92 -1.78 6.61
C THR A 65 5.80 -0.67 7.14
N GLN A 66 7.11 -0.95 7.15
CA GLN A 66 8.15 -0.04 7.63
C GLN A 66 9.00 0.46 6.47
N LEU A 67 9.20 1.78 6.45
CA LEU A 67 10.11 2.47 5.55
C LEU A 67 11.41 2.80 6.31
N ALA A 68 12.54 2.32 5.81
CA ALA A 68 13.84 2.69 6.34
C ALA A 68 14.17 4.16 5.98
N PRO A 69 15.08 4.84 6.72
CA PRO A 69 15.32 6.28 6.58
C PRO A 69 15.72 6.79 5.19
N LYS A 70 16.18 5.89 4.30
CA LYS A 70 16.58 6.24 2.92
C LYS A 70 15.50 5.93 1.88
N ALA A 71 14.38 5.30 2.25
CA ALA A 71 13.34 4.84 1.32
C ALA A 71 12.80 5.98 0.43
N LEU A 72 12.32 7.07 1.04
CA LEU A 72 11.72 8.19 0.30
C LEU A 72 12.73 8.89 -0.61
N ARG A 73 13.98 9.05 -0.16
CA ARG A 73 15.06 9.60 -0.99
C ARG A 73 15.37 8.69 -2.18
N GLN A 74 15.34 7.37 -1.99
CA GLN A 74 15.55 6.40 -3.06
C GLN A 74 14.40 6.44 -4.07
N PHE A 75 13.15 6.52 -3.61
CA PHE A 75 11.99 6.63 -4.50
C PHE A 75 12.04 7.91 -5.32
N ASN A 76 12.29 9.06 -4.67
CA ASN A 76 12.42 10.34 -5.35
C ASN A 76 13.53 10.32 -6.41
N ARG A 77 14.70 9.76 -6.07
CA ARG A 77 15.81 9.62 -7.03
C ARG A 77 15.41 8.77 -8.22
N TRP A 78 14.79 7.62 -7.98
CA TRP A 78 14.40 6.70 -9.06
C TRP A 78 13.36 7.34 -9.97
N ILE A 79 12.32 7.96 -9.41
CA ILE A 79 11.26 8.64 -10.17
C ILE A 79 11.84 9.76 -11.03
N ASN A 80 12.71 10.60 -10.48
CA ASN A 80 13.32 11.71 -11.23
C ASN A 80 14.24 11.22 -12.36
N GLN A 81 14.95 10.11 -12.16
CA GLN A 81 15.76 9.48 -13.22
C GLN A 81 14.92 8.91 -14.37
N HIS A 82 13.66 8.57 -14.10
CA HIS A 82 12.71 8.05 -15.09
C HIS A 82 11.61 9.06 -15.42
N GLY A 83 11.84 10.36 -15.16
CA GLY A 83 10.82 11.41 -15.31
C GLY A 83 10.33 11.63 -16.75
N SER A 84 11.09 11.17 -17.75
CA SER A 84 10.65 11.14 -19.15
C SER A 84 9.62 10.04 -19.44
N GLU A 85 9.51 9.05 -18.56
CA GLU A 85 8.46 8.04 -18.65
C GLU A 85 7.17 8.62 -18.07
N SER A 86 6.03 8.42 -18.75
CA SER A 86 4.72 8.79 -18.21
C SER A 86 4.34 7.84 -17.07
N LEU A 87 4.95 8.00 -15.89
CA LEU A 87 4.72 7.14 -14.73
C LEU A 87 3.38 7.48 -14.05
N ALA A 88 2.53 6.48 -13.84
CA ALA A 88 1.22 6.69 -13.20
C ALA A 88 1.14 6.07 -11.81
N VAL A 89 1.47 4.79 -11.69
CA VAL A 89 1.37 4.02 -10.46
C VAL A 89 2.45 2.96 -10.41
N GLY A 90 2.91 2.60 -9.24
CA GLY A 90 3.94 1.60 -9.09
C GLY A 90 4.03 1.07 -7.67
N THR A 91 4.92 0.13 -7.50
CA THR A 91 5.26 -0.44 -6.20
C THR A 91 6.76 -0.58 -6.08
N THR A 92 7.21 -1.09 -4.96
CA THR A 92 8.61 -1.34 -4.69
C THR A 92 8.78 -2.76 -4.20
N ARG A 93 10.01 -3.25 -4.28
CA ARG A 93 10.40 -4.47 -3.58
C ARG A 93 10.13 -4.33 -2.08
N VAL A 94 9.56 -5.38 -1.49
CA VAL A 94 9.27 -5.46 -0.05
C VAL A 94 9.95 -6.67 0.56
N ARG A 95 10.57 -6.48 1.73
CA ARG A 95 11.27 -7.54 2.47
C ARG A 95 10.42 -8.01 3.66
N PRO A 96 10.60 -9.25 4.13
CA PRO A 96 9.99 -9.68 5.39
C PRO A 96 10.67 -8.97 6.57
N LEU A 97 9.88 -8.42 7.51
CA LEU A 97 10.36 -7.87 8.78
C LEU A 97 10.82 -8.97 9.74
N SER A 98 10.06 -10.06 9.80
CA SER A 98 10.30 -11.19 10.69
C SER A 98 10.86 -12.39 9.95
N VAL A 99 11.82 -13.06 10.60
CA VAL A 99 12.41 -14.37 10.25
C VAL A 99 13.49 -14.37 9.14
N ASN A 100 14.74 -14.56 9.56
CA ASN A 100 15.89 -14.75 8.67
C ASN A 100 16.04 -16.19 8.13
N ARG A 101 14.92 -16.86 7.78
CA ARG A 101 14.96 -18.20 7.19
C ARG A 101 15.14 -18.12 5.68
N VAL A 102 16.03 -18.96 5.15
CA VAL A 102 16.33 -19.06 3.71
C VAL A 102 15.05 -19.25 2.90
N TYR A 103 14.15 -20.11 3.37
CA TYR A 103 12.84 -20.37 2.77
C TYR A 103 12.01 -19.09 2.58
N VAL A 104 11.92 -18.25 3.61
CA VAL A 104 11.15 -16.99 3.57
C VAL A 104 11.75 -16.04 2.54
N ARG A 105 13.08 -15.93 2.48
CA ARG A 105 13.77 -15.08 1.49
C ARG A 105 13.52 -15.57 0.06
N LEU A 106 13.61 -16.88 -0.18
CA LEU A 106 13.31 -17.46 -1.49
C LEU A 106 11.85 -17.24 -1.88
N TRP A 107 10.93 -17.40 -0.93
CA TRP A 107 9.51 -17.16 -1.14
C TRP A 107 9.23 -15.72 -1.53
N PHE A 108 9.74 -14.74 -0.77
CA PHE A 108 9.59 -13.32 -1.09
C PHE A 108 10.22 -12.95 -2.44
N ARG A 109 11.32 -13.61 -2.86
CA ARG A 109 11.89 -13.41 -4.21
C ARG A 109 10.97 -13.94 -5.31
N ALA A 110 10.37 -15.12 -5.13
CA ALA A 110 9.38 -15.64 -6.08
C ALA A 110 8.13 -14.75 -6.11
N TYR A 111 7.71 -14.28 -4.95
CA TYR A 111 6.56 -13.39 -4.80
C TYR A 111 6.79 -12.02 -5.43
N ASP A 112 7.97 -11.43 -5.24
CA ASP A 112 8.45 -10.22 -5.92
C ASP A 112 8.38 -10.39 -7.45
N LEU A 113 8.84 -11.54 -7.96
CA LEU A 113 8.81 -11.84 -9.39
C LEU A 113 7.38 -11.93 -9.90
N ILE A 114 6.49 -12.61 -9.18
CA ILE A 114 5.07 -12.67 -9.51
C ILE A 114 4.50 -11.26 -9.58
N HIS A 115 4.69 -10.40 -8.58
CA HIS A 115 4.18 -9.03 -8.56
C HIS A 115 4.70 -8.19 -9.71
N ARG A 116 5.97 -8.39 -10.08
CA ARG A 116 6.57 -7.72 -11.24
C ARG A 116 5.92 -8.17 -12.56
N LEU A 117 5.55 -9.44 -12.67
CA LEU A 117 4.88 -10.00 -13.85
C LEU A 117 3.39 -9.62 -13.91
N THR A 118 2.68 -9.75 -12.79
CA THR A 118 1.25 -9.47 -12.65
C THR A 118 0.95 -7.98 -12.54
N ARG A 119 1.97 -7.15 -12.28
CA ARG A 119 1.84 -5.70 -12.05
C ARG A 119 0.86 -5.39 -10.92
N SER A 120 0.89 -6.20 -9.86
CA SER A 120 0.14 -5.99 -8.63
C SER A 120 1.00 -5.25 -7.61
N SER A 121 0.34 -4.71 -6.59
CA SER A 121 1.02 -4.17 -5.42
C SER A 121 0.94 -5.11 -4.23
N TYR A 122 1.86 -4.90 -3.30
CA TYR A 122 1.80 -5.52 -1.99
C TYR A 122 1.32 -4.47 -0.98
N SER A 123 2.10 -4.25 0.06
CA SER A 123 1.78 -3.38 1.19
C SER A 123 2.12 -1.91 0.99
N ILE A 124 2.62 -1.56 -0.19
CA ILE A 124 2.97 -0.19 -0.56
C ILE A 124 2.69 0.09 -2.04
N GLN A 125 2.12 1.26 -2.31
CA GLN A 125 1.80 1.75 -3.64
C GLN A 125 2.21 3.22 -3.76
N LEU A 126 2.85 3.57 -4.87
CA LEU A 126 3.17 4.95 -5.22
C LEU A 126 2.33 5.32 -6.43
N ALA A 127 1.60 6.44 -6.36
CA ALA A 127 0.81 6.92 -7.47
C ALA A 127 0.99 8.42 -7.67
N ARG A 128 0.89 8.88 -8.92
CA ARG A 128 0.93 10.30 -9.23
C ARG A 128 -0.33 10.95 -8.67
N SER A 129 -0.18 11.98 -7.85
CA SER A 129 -1.29 12.54 -7.08
C SER A 129 -2.49 12.98 -7.91
N PRO A 130 -2.34 13.67 -9.07
CA PRO A 130 -3.49 14.07 -9.87
C PRO A 130 -4.27 12.87 -10.42
N ILE A 131 -3.57 11.81 -10.83
CA ILE A 131 -4.18 10.57 -11.33
C ILE A 131 -4.89 9.84 -10.19
N ALA A 132 -4.20 9.69 -9.05
CA ALA A 132 -4.74 9.00 -7.87
C ALA A 132 -6.02 9.67 -7.35
N ARG A 133 -6.02 11.02 -7.28
CA ARG A 133 -7.17 11.83 -6.83
C ARG A 133 -8.35 11.73 -7.80
N GLY A 134 -8.10 11.69 -9.11
CA GLY A 134 -9.16 11.57 -10.12
C GLY A 134 -9.84 10.20 -10.16
N ILE A 135 -9.15 9.15 -9.72
CA ILE A 135 -9.65 7.76 -9.80
C ILE A 135 -10.24 7.31 -8.46
N GLY A 136 -9.49 7.44 -7.37
CA GLY A 136 -9.89 6.93 -6.05
C GLY A 136 -10.03 5.40 -5.99
N PHE A 137 -10.32 4.88 -4.80
CA PHE A 137 -10.61 3.46 -4.57
C PHE A 137 -12.11 3.22 -4.58
N ARG A 138 -12.54 2.02 -5.00
CA ARG A 138 -13.97 1.65 -4.98
C ARG A 138 -14.40 1.32 -3.55
N PRO A 139 -15.29 2.11 -2.90
CA PRO A 139 -15.63 1.95 -1.48
C PRO A 139 -16.20 0.59 -1.11
N GLU A 140 -16.79 -0.12 -2.08
CA GLU A 140 -17.45 -1.41 -1.88
C GLU A 140 -16.45 -2.58 -1.83
N LEU A 141 -15.20 -2.36 -2.25
CA LEU A 141 -14.17 -3.40 -2.24
C LEU A 141 -13.44 -3.42 -0.90
N SER A 142 -13.45 -4.59 -0.27
CA SER A 142 -12.67 -4.89 0.94
C SER A 142 -11.36 -5.63 0.65
N PHE A 143 -11.19 -6.15 -0.58
CA PHE A 143 -9.97 -6.81 -1.05
C PHE A 143 -9.83 -6.65 -2.57
N ALA A 144 -8.60 -6.76 -3.07
CA ALA A 144 -8.26 -6.54 -4.48
C ALA A 144 -8.66 -5.15 -5.01
N GLU A 145 -8.88 -4.20 -4.10
CA GLU A 145 -9.15 -2.80 -4.42
C GLU A 145 -7.94 -2.16 -5.08
N ASP A 146 -6.75 -2.59 -4.69
CA ASP A 146 -5.47 -2.18 -5.24
C ASP A 146 -5.29 -2.57 -6.70
N LEU A 147 -5.67 -3.79 -7.09
CA LEU A 147 -5.63 -4.25 -8.47
C LEU A 147 -6.53 -3.39 -9.37
N THR A 148 -7.71 -3.04 -8.86
CA THR A 148 -8.66 -2.19 -9.58
C THR A 148 -8.10 -0.78 -9.73
N PHE A 149 -7.59 -0.19 -8.65
CA PHE A 149 -6.97 1.12 -8.64
C PHE A 149 -5.76 1.18 -9.60
N ILE A 150 -4.85 0.21 -9.52
CA ILE A 150 -3.69 0.11 -10.42
C ILE A 150 -4.13 0.01 -11.88
N SER A 151 -5.14 -0.81 -12.18
CA SER A 151 -5.66 -0.95 -13.54
C SER A 151 -6.18 0.36 -14.10
N GLU A 152 -6.95 1.12 -13.33
CA GLU A 152 -7.46 2.43 -13.76
C GLU A 152 -6.33 3.46 -13.89
N CYS A 153 -5.38 3.54 -12.94
CA CYS A 153 -4.25 4.45 -13.02
C CYS A 153 -3.39 4.20 -14.27
N ARG A 154 -3.26 2.93 -14.67
CA ARG A 154 -2.50 2.52 -15.86
C ARG A 154 -3.08 3.03 -17.18
N ARG A 155 -4.31 3.54 -17.19
CA ARG A 155 -4.91 4.18 -18.37
C ARG A 155 -4.28 5.56 -18.66
N TYR A 156 -3.62 6.15 -17.66
CA TYR A 156 -3.01 7.48 -17.73
C TYR A 156 -1.47 7.46 -17.74
N GLY A 157 -0.87 6.29 -17.60
CA GLY A 157 0.58 6.12 -17.64
C GLY A 157 1.03 4.70 -17.31
N ARG A 158 2.34 4.50 -17.29
CA ARG A 158 3.00 3.21 -17.12
C ARG A 158 3.02 2.79 -15.65
N PHE A 159 2.87 1.47 -15.45
CA PHE A 159 3.18 0.83 -14.17
C PHE A 159 4.69 0.67 -13.99
N PHE A 160 5.20 1.04 -12.82
CA PHE A 160 6.63 0.91 -12.50
C PHE A 160 6.91 0.10 -11.24
N TYR A 161 8.15 -0.39 -11.15
CA TYR A 161 8.64 -1.15 -10.02
C TYR A 161 10.00 -0.61 -9.60
N ILE A 162 10.10 -0.13 -8.36
CA ILE A 162 11.35 0.38 -7.79
C ILE A 162 12.08 -0.78 -7.09
N PRO A 163 13.29 -1.16 -7.53
CA PRO A 163 14.11 -2.08 -6.76
C PRO A 163 14.62 -1.38 -5.49
N SER A 164 14.05 -1.74 -4.33
CA SER A 164 14.43 -1.19 -3.03
C SER A 164 14.82 -2.30 -2.04
N ASP A 165 15.67 -1.96 -1.09
CA ASP A 165 15.95 -2.73 0.12
C ASP A 165 15.48 -1.99 1.39
N GLN A 166 14.77 -0.88 1.21
CA GLN A 166 14.38 0.06 2.27
C GLN A 166 12.93 -0.12 2.72
N VAL A 167 12.22 -1.14 2.23
CA VAL A 167 10.83 -1.43 2.62
C VAL A 167 10.72 -2.84 3.17
N ALA A 168 10.11 -2.97 4.33
CA ALA A 168 9.83 -4.26 4.93
C ALA A 168 8.41 -4.30 5.49
N THR A 169 7.80 -5.49 5.51
CA THR A 169 6.42 -5.72 5.93
C THR A 169 6.33 -6.95 6.84
N SER A 170 5.31 -7.01 7.68
CA SER A 170 5.08 -8.12 8.60
C SER A 170 4.82 -9.44 7.88
N THR A 171 5.43 -10.53 8.35
CA THR A 171 5.13 -11.91 7.88
C THR A 171 4.06 -12.61 8.70
N ARG A 172 3.49 -11.93 9.72
CA ARG A 172 2.57 -12.52 10.70
C ARG A 172 1.43 -13.33 10.07
N ARG A 173 0.84 -12.82 8.99
CA ARG A 173 -0.25 -13.50 8.27
C ARG A 173 0.20 -14.82 7.62
N PHE A 174 1.38 -14.81 7.02
CA PHE A 174 1.97 -16.03 6.44
C PHE A 174 2.37 -17.05 7.50
N GLU A 175 2.81 -16.58 8.67
CA GLU A 175 3.15 -17.44 9.79
C GLU A 175 1.90 -18.07 10.41
N ALA A 176 0.81 -17.32 10.54
CA ALA A 176 -0.45 -17.81 11.09
C ALA A 176 -1.18 -18.79 10.15
N GLN A 177 -1.19 -18.53 8.84
CA GLN A 177 -1.97 -19.33 7.87
C GLN A 177 -1.12 -20.33 7.06
N GLY A 178 0.21 -20.19 7.07
CA GLY A 178 1.12 -20.92 6.20
C GLY A 178 1.31 -20.21 4.85
N TYR A 179 2.57 -20.16 4.40
CA TYR A 179 2.98 -19.42 3.19
C TYR A 179 2.22 -19.84 1.92
N LEU A 180 2.16 -21.15 1.63
CA LEU A 180 1.49 -21.67 0.45
C LEU A 180 -0.03 -21.43 0.49
N LYS A 181 -0.66 -21.72 1.64
CA LYS A 181 -2.11 -21.58 1.82
C LYS A 181 -2.55 -20.12 1.67
N GLN A 182 -1.82 -19.19 2.27
CA GLN A 182 -2.09 -17.77 2.14
C GLN A 182 -1.93 -17.28 0.70
N SER A 183 -0.86 -17.70 0.01
CA SER A 183 -0.64 -17.31 -1.39
C SER A 183 -1.71 -17.88 -2.32
N LEU A 184 -2.15 -19.13 -2.13
CA LEU A 184 -3.24 -19.72 -2.91
C LEU A 184 -4.57 -19.01 -2.65
N LYS A 185 -4.86 -18.66 -1.39
CA LYS A 185 -6.04 -17.87 -1.02
C LYS A 185 -6.05 -16.53 -1.76
N TRP A 186 -4.95 -15.79 -1.72
CA TRP A 186 -4.84 -14.50 -2.41
C TRP A 186 -4.86 -14.63 -3.94
N LEU A 187 -4.27 -15.69 -4.51
CA LEU A 187 -4.38 -15.97 -5.95
C LEU A 187 -5.84 -16.22 -6.34
N PHE A 188 -6.55 -17.04 -5.57
CA PHE A 188 -7.96 -17.30 -5.78
C PHE A 188 -8.81 -16.03 -5.65
N GLU A 189 -8.56 -15.21 -4.64
CA GLU A 189 -9.20 -13.91 -4.46
C GLU A 189 -8.90 -12.94 -5.61
N ALA A 190 -7.67 -12.90 -6.12
CA ALA A 190 -7.29 -12.07 -7.25
C ALA A 190 -8.05 -12.47 -8.52
N LEU A 191 -8.12 -13.77 -8.82
CA LEU A 191 -8.81 -14.34 -10.00
C LEU A 191 -10.34 -14.33 -9.90
N MET A 192 -10.88 -14.09 -8.70
CA MET A 192 -12.32 -14.13 -8.46
C MET A 192 -13.09 -13.05 -9.25
N PRO A 193 -14.28 -13.37 -9.82
CA PRO A 193 -15.13 -12.38 -10.48
C PRO A 193 -15.54 -11.25 -9.53
N MET A 194 -15.57 -9.99 -10.04
CA MET A 194 -15.89 -8.79 -9.25
C MET A 194 -17.20 -8.90 -8.45
N ARG A 195 -18.22 -9.55 -9.01
CA ARG A 195 -19.52 -9.75 -8.34
C ARG A 195 -19.42 -10.53 -7.03
N MET A 196 -18.47 -11.45 -6.91
CA MET A 196 -18.24 -12.22 -5.69
C MET A 196 -17.37 -11.46 -4.69
N LYS A 197 -16.48 -10.58 -5.17
CA LYS A 197 -15.63 -9.74 -4.33
C LYS A 197 -16.43 -8.79 -3.44
N LEU A 198 -17.49 -8.20 -4.01
CA LEU A 198 -18.39 -7.28 -3.30
C LEU A 198 -19.14 -7.91 -2.13
N LYS A 199 -19.20 -9.25 -2.03
CA LYS A 199 -19.99 -9.97 -1.00
C LYS A 199 -19.15 -10.54 0.15
N ARG A 200 -17.83 -10.38 0.13
CA ARG A 200 -16.93 -10.93 1.16
C ARG A 200 -16.24 -9.83 1.95
N GLY A 201 -16.32 -9.94 3.27
CA GLY A 201 -15.54 -9.14 4.20
C GLY A 201 -14.06 -9.54 4.19
N TYR A 202 -13.22 -8.65 4.71
CA TYR A 202 -11.78 -8.90 4.85
C TYR A 202 -11.48 -9.61 6.18
N ASP A 203 -10.73 -10.71 6.12
CA ASP A 203 -10.31 -11.44 7.33
C ASP A 203 -9.21 -10.66 8.07
N VAL A 204 -9.58 -9.99 9.17
CA VAL A 204 -8.63 -9.33 10.06
C VAL A 204 -7.96 -10.39 10.93
N ILE A 205 -6.71 -10.70 10.61
CA ILE A 205 -5.84 -11.47 11.50
C ILE A 205 -5.18 -10.45 12.41
N ARG A 206 -5.25 -10.56 13.74
CA ARG A 206 -4.50 -9.73 14.71
C ARG A 206 -3.24 -10.44 15.20
#